data_AF-A0A9Q4BVB8-F1
#
_entry.id   AF-A0A9Q4BVB8-F1
#
_cell.length_a   1.000
_cell.length_b   1.000
_cell.length_c   1.000
_cell.angle_alpha   90.00
_cell.angle_beta   90.00
_cell.angle_gamma   90.00
#
_symmetry.space_group_name_H-M   'P 1'
#
loop_
_entity.id
_entity.type
_entity.pdbx_description
1 polymer ?
#
loop_
_entity_poly.entity_id
_entity_poly.type
_entity_poly.pdbx_seq_one_letter_code
_entity_poly.pdbx_strand_id
1 'polypeptide(L)'
;MRLYNTDSKGTAFRPDVIDAVWKKARIVPGADPEQIRKDSCGAWIERKNYGVTVHKGTGWEIDHILPVVRGGTDKLNNLQALQWENNRQKADSFVLKCYISYQHQLVPLLKKTEKVIAVILALVLNII
;
A
#
# COMPACT_ATOMS: atom_id res chain seq x y z
N MET A 1 13.93 -7.51 18.26
CA MET A 1 12.88 -6.75 17.54
C MET A 1 12.72 -7.39 16.17
N ARG A 2 11.50 -7.78 15.75
CA ARG A 2 11.32 -8.35 14.42
C ARG A 2 11.46 -7.25 13.37
N LEU A 3 12.03 -7.59 12.22
CA LEU A 3 12.00 -6.70 11.06
C LEU A 3 10.59 -6.63 10.50
N TYR A 4 10.21 -5.47 9.97
CA TYR A 4 8.95 -5.34 9.26
C TYR A 4 8.93 -6.21 7.99
N ASN A 5 7.73 -6.49 7.48
CA ASN A 5 7.55 -7.27 6.25
C ASN A 5 8.20 -8.66 6.24
N THR A 6 8.26 -9.31 7.41
CA THR A 6 8.72 -10.70 7.58
C THR A 6 7.63 -11.58 8.19
N ASP A 7 7.76 -12.90 8.13
CA ASP A 7 6.88 -13.83 8.83
C ASP A 7 7.18 -13.85 10.35
N SER A 8 6.48 -14.69 11.10
CA SER A 8 6.69 -14.84 12.56
C SER A 8 8.09 -15.32 12.94
N LYS A 9 8.85 -15.90 12.00
CA LYS A 9 10.23 -16.36 12.18
C LYS A 9 11.26 -15.31 11.74
N GLY A 10 10.83 -14.16 11.24
CA GLY A 10 11.72 -13.11 10.72
C GLY A 10 12.23 -13.36 9.30
N THR A 11 11.61 -14.28 8.56
CA THR A 11 11.95 -14.58 7.16
C THR A 11 11.06 -13.79 6.20
N ALA A 12 11.53 -13.52 4.97
CA ALA A 12 10.69 -12.91 3.95
C ALA A 12 9.44 -13.77 3.65
N PHE A 13 8.30 -13.13 3.43
CA PHE A 13 7.08 -13.83 3.03
C PHE A 13 7.23 -14.52 1.68
N ARG A 14 6.64 -15.71 1.56
CA ARG A 14 6.60 -16.45 0.29
C ARG A 14 5.71 -15.72 -0.74
N PRO A 15 6.00 -15.84 -2.05
CA PRO A 15 5.23 -15.17 -3.10
C PRO A 15 3.71 -15.42 -3.04
N ASP A 16 3.29 -16.65 -2.73
CA ASP A 16 1.88 -17.01 -2.60
C ASP A 16 1.18 -16.29 -1.44
N VAL A 17 1.89 -16.03 -0.34
CA VAL A 17 1.38 -15.25 0.79
C VAL A 17 1.25 -13.78 0.40
N ILE A 18 2.23 -13.24 -0.33
CA ILE A 18 2.19 -11.86 -0.84
C ILE A 18 0.97 -11.65 -1.73
N ASP A 19 0.72 -12.59 -2.64
CA ASP A 19 -0.44 -12.53 -3.54
C ASP A 19 -1.76 -12.68 -2.80
N ALA A 20 -1.83 -13.58 -1.81
CA ALA A 20 -3.01 -13.78 -0.99
C ALA A 20 -3.33 -12.53 -0.15
N VAL A 21 -2.32 -11.90 0.45
CA VAL A 21 -2.51 -10.68 1.26
C VAL A 21 -2.83 -9.47 0.39
N TRP A 22 -2.22 -9.33 -0.79
CA TRP A 22 -2.60 -8.31 -1.77
C TRP A 22 -4.09 -8.40 -2.12
N LYS A 23 -4.58 -9.62 -2.37
CA LYS A 23 -5.99 -9.86 -2.71
C LYS A 23 -6.97 -9.51 -1.59
N LYS A 24 -6.51 -9.40 -0.33
CA LYS A 24 -7.32 -8.91 0.80
C LYS A 24 -7.46 -7.40 0.86
N ALA A 25 -6.55 -6.64 0.22
CA ALA A 25 -6.61 -5.19 0.24
C ALA A 25 -7.84 -4.67 -0.52
N ARG A 26 -8.31 -3.48 -0.16
CA ARG A 26 -9.56 -2.91 -0.66
C ARG A 26 -9.44 -2.55 -2.13
N ILE A 27 -10.36 -3.08 -2.94
CA ILE A 27 -10.49 -2.72 -4.35
C ILE A 27 -10.95 -1.26 -4.44
N VAL A 28 -10.44 -0.54 -5.45
CA VAL A 28 -10.83 0.84 -5.72
C VAL A 28 -11.67 0.87 -6.99
N PRO A 29 -12.94 1.34 -6.94
CA PRO A 29 -13.76 1.49 -8.13
C PRO A 29 -13.05 2.32 -9.21
N GLY A 30 -13.03 1.80 -10.45
CA GLY A 30 -12.40 2.47 -11.60
C GLY A 30 -10.88 2.31 -11.71
N ALA A 31 -10.22 1.55 -10.82
CA ALA A 31 -8.81 1.18 -10.94
C ALA A 31 -8.65 -0.33 -11.23
N ASP A 32 -7.52 -0.71 -11.83
CA ASP A 32 -7.17 -2.12 -12.02
C ASP A 32 -6.81 -2.76 -10.66
N PRO A 33 -7.61 -3.72 -10.15
CA PRO A 33 -7.37 -4.35 -8.85
C PRO A 33 -6.10 -5.20 -8.80
N GLU A 34 -5.49 -5.55 -9.94
CA GLU A 34 -4.21 -6.26 -9.97
C GLU A 34 -3.02 -5.32 -9.76
N GLN A 35 -3.22 -4.02 -9.97
CA GLN A 35 -2.17 -3.01 -9.91
C GLN A 35 -2.31 -2.08 -8.70
N ILE A 36 -3.54 -1.66 -8.38
CA ILE A 36 -3.80 -0.58 -7.44
C ILE A 36 -4.91 -0.99 -6.47
N ARG A 37 -4.65 -0.81 -5.17
CA ARG A 37 -5.60 -1.06 -4.09
C ARG A 37 -5.45 0.00 -3.01
N LYS A 38 -6.31 -0.08 -1.99
CA LYS A 38 -6.16 0.67 -0.74
C LYS A 38 -5.92 -0.27 0.43
N ASP A 39 -5.06 0.16 1.35
CA ASP A 39 -4.88 -0.54 2.62
C ASP A 39 -6.10 -0.38 3.55
N SER A 40 -6.03 -1.00 4.74
CA SER A 40 -7.06 -0.90 5.79
C SER A 40 -7.33 0.54 6.26
N CYS A 41 -6.38 1.45 6.06
CA CYS A 41 -6.46 2.87 6.40
C CYS A 41 -6.97 3.76 5.25
N GLY A 42 -7.12 3.20 4.04
CA GLY A 42 -7.55 3.93 2.85
C GLY A 42 -6.40 4.53 2.02
N ALA A 43 -5.14 4.36 2.45
CA ALA A 43 -3.97 4.82 1.71
C ALA A 43 -3.78 4.00 0.43
N TRP A 44 -3.30 4.64 -0.64
CA TRP A 44 -3.05 3.94 -1.90
C TRP A 44 -1.80 3.07 -1.79
N ILE A 45 -1.92 1.87 -2.33
CA ILE A 45 -0.84 0.90 -2.47
C ILE A 45 -0.80 0.38 -3.90
N GLU A 46 0.41 0.24 -4.44
CA GLU A 46 0.65 -0.30 -5.78
C GLU A 46 1.32 -1.67 -5.66
N ARG A 47 0.79 -2.66 -6.39
CA ARG A 47 1.27 -4.05 -6.35
C ARG A 47 2.79 -4.15 -6.55
N LYS A 48 3.31 -3.44 -7.56
CA LYS A 48 4.73 -3.40 -7.90
C LYS A 48 5.64 -2.79 -6.81
N ASN A 49 5.05 -2.05 -5.86
CA ASN A 49 5.78 -1.36 -4.80
C ASN A 49 5.76 -2.16 -3.48
N TYR A 50 5.56 -3.47 -3.53
CA TYR A 50 5.72 -4.33 -2.35
C TYR A 50 7.15 -4.22 -1.79
N GLY A 51 7.26 -3.97 -0.49
CA GLY A 51 8.55 -3.78 0.21
C GLY A 51 9.25 -2.45 -0.06
N VAL A 52 8.67 -1.56 -0.87
CA VAL A 52 9.25 -0.23 -1.15
C VAL A 52 8.88 0.75 -0.04
N THR A 53 9.86 1.45 0.54
CA THR A 53 9.64 2.40 1.65
C THR A 53 10.07 3.82 1.28
N VAL A 54 9.39 4.41 0.29
CA VAL A 54 9.62 5.79 -0.14
C VAL A 54 8.56 6.71 0.47
N HIS A 55 8.99 7.81 1.09
CA HIS A 55 8.09 8.80 1.71
C HIS A 55 7.08 9.35 0.70
N LYS A 56 5.81 9.45 1.11
CA LYS A 56 4.67 9.82 0.24
C LYS A 56 4.49 8.91 -0.99
N GLY A 57 5.16 7.76 -1.03
CA GLY A 57 5.00 6.74 -2.06
C GLY A 57 3.84 5.77 -1.75
N THR A 58 3.55 4.89 -2.70
CA THR A 58 2.49 3.87 -2.64
C THR A 58 3.02 2.48 -2.26
N GLY A 59 4.15 2.46 -1.57
CA GLY A 59 4.77 1.22 -1.11
C GLY A 59 4.05 0.61 0.07
N TRP A 60 4.09 -0.71 0.15
CA TRP A 60 3.30 -1.46 1.12
C TRP A 60 4.02 -2.72 1.57
N GLU A 61 3.60 -3.23 2.71
CA GLU A 61 4.18 -4.40 3.36
C GLU A 61 3.06 -5.25 3.95
N ILE A 62 3.39 -6.49 4.31
CA ILE A 62 2.51 -7.36 5.08
C ILE A 62 2.70 -7.05 6.57
N ASP A 63 1.59 -6.82 7.25
CA ASP A 63 1.47 -6.62 8.69
C ASP A 63 0.64 -7.73 9.33
N HIS A 64 0.92 -8.00 10.61
CA HIS A 64 0.15 -8.88 11.46
C HIS A 64 -0.89 -8.07 12.25
N ILE A 65 -2.18 -8.31 12.02
CA ILE A 65 -3.30 -7.62 12.72
C ILE A 65 -3.13 -7.76 14.24
N LEU A 66 -3.07 -8.99 14.74
CA LEU A 66 -2.53 -9.30 16.06
C LEU A 66 -1.01 -9.44 15.93
N PRO A 67 -0.21 -8.58 16.59
CA PRO A 67 1.24 -8.66 16.55
C PRO A 67 1.77 -9.99 17.07
N VAL A 68 2.88 -10.47 16.50
CA VAL A 68 3.50 -11.75 16.90
C VAL A 68 3.91 -11.76 18.37
N VAL A 69 4.40 -10.64 18.90
CA VAL A 69 4.74 -10.49 20.33
C VAL A 69 3.53 -10.66 21.26
N ARG A 70 2.31 -10.64 20.71
CA ARG A 70 1.04 -10.90 21.42
C ARG A 70 0.36 -12.21 20.97
N GLY A 71 1.11 -13.14 20.39
CA GLY A 71 0.60 -14.43 19.93
C GLY A 71 -0.01 -14.42 18.52
N GLY A 72 0.22 -13.36 17.74
CA GLY A 72 -0.14 -13.31 16.32
C GLY A 72 0.52 -14.42 15.51
N THR A 73 -0.21 -14.99 14.55
CA THR A 73 0.28 -16.06 13.66
C THR A 73 0.40 -15.59 12.21
N ASP A 74 1.11 -16.35 11.37
CA ASP A 74 1.21 -16.12 9.92
C ASP A 74 -0.01 -16.62 9.14
N LYS A 75 -1.10 -16.98 9.84
CA LYS A 75 -2.35 -17.37 9.18
C LYS A 75 -2.89 -16.19 8.40
N LEU A 76 -3.37 -16.44 7.17
CA LEU A 76 -3.83 -15.40 6.26
C LEU A 76 -4.90 -14.48 6.88
N ASN A 77 -5.75 -14.99 7.78
CA ASN A 77 -6.75 -14.16 8.47
C ASN A 77 -6.13 -13.07 9.37
N ASN A 78 -4.92 -13.30 9.89
CA ASN A 78 -4.16 -12.37 10.71
C ASN A 78 -3.19 -11.48 9.91
N LEU A 79 -3.06 -11.68 8.60
CA LEU A 79 -2.18 -10.88 7.75
C LEU A 79 -2.96 -9.81 6.99
N GLN A 80 -2.41 -8.61 6.84
CA GLN A 80 -3.01 -7.52 6.06
C GLN A 80 -1.96 -6.75 5.28
N ALA A 81 -2.35 -6.18 4.14
CA ALA A 81 -1.52 -5.22 3.43
C ALA A 81 -1.70 -3.84 4.09
N LEU A 82 -0.60 -3.23 4.51
CA LEU A 82 -0.57 -1.85 5.00
C LEU A 82 0.41 -1.02 4.18
N GLN A 83 0.06 0.24 3.91
CA GLN A 83 1.04 1.20 3.45
C GLN A 83 2.18 1.28 4.48
N TRP A 84 3.43 1.37 4.01
CA TRP A 84 4.59 1.11 4.86
C TRP A 84 4.69 2.06 6.08
N GLU A 85 4.32 3.34 5.96
CA GLU A 85 4.31 4.29 7.07
C GLU A 85 3.19 3.96 8.07
N ASN A 86 2.02 3.54 7.60
CA ASN A 86 0.96 3.02 8.48
C ASN A 86 1.42 1.77 9.24
N ASN A 87 2.17 0.88 8.60
CA ASN A 87 2.75 -0.29 9.25
C ASN A 87 3.74 0.11 10.35
N ARG A 88 4.68 1.02 10.04
CA ARG A 88 5.64 1.57 11.01
C ARG A 88 4.93 2.24 12.20
N GLN A 89 3.86 2.99 11.94
CA GLN A 89 3.10 3.67 12.98
C GLN A 89 2.29 2.71 13.86
N LYS A 90 1.79 1.60 13.29
CA LYS A 90 1.13 0.55 14.06
C LYS A 90 2.12 -0.20 14.95
N ALA A 91 3.29 -0.56 14.44
CA ALA A 91 4.30 -1.34 15.16
C ALA A 91 3.67 -2.57 15.87
N ASP A 92 3.99 -2.78 17.15
CA ASP A 92 3.46 -3.88 17.98
C ASP A 92 2.10 -3.56 18.65
N SER A 93 1.38 -2.56 18.14
CA SER A 93 0.01 -2.27 18.56
C SER A 93 -0.98 -3.21 17.87
N PHE A 94 -1.93 -3.73 18.64
CA PHE A 94 -3.13 -4.38 18.08
C PHE A 94 -4.09 -3.35 17.45
N VAL A 95 -4.11 -2.13 17.98
CA VAL A 95 -4.97 -1.05 17.48
C VAL A 95 -4.29 -0.40 16.27
N LEU A 96 -4.92 -0.52 15.10
CA LEU A 96 -4.50 0.18 13.90
C LEU A 96 -4.89 1.66 13.98
N LYS A 97 -3.91 2.54 14.14
CA LYS A 97 -4.08 3.99 14.04
C LYS A 97 -3.61 4.44 12.66
N CYS A 98 -4.52 5.00 11.87
CA CYS A 98 -4.25 5.41 10.51
C CYS A 98 -3.67 6.81 10.46
N TYR A 99 -2.40 6.92 10.04
CA TYR A 99 -1.71 8.20 9.88
C TYR A 99 -1.74 8.66 8.42
N ILE A 100 -1.54 7.74 7.49
CA ILE A 100 -1.72 7.94 6.05
C ILE A 100 -3.09 7.37 5.67
N SER A 101 -3.98 8.19 5.13
CA SER A 101 -5.33 7.74 4.72
C SER A 101 -5.76 8.35 3.38
N TYR A 102 -5.68 9.68 3.24
CA TYR A 102 -6.08 10.40 2.03
C TYR A 102 -5.23 11.65 1.76
N GLN A 103 -4.81 12.37 2.81
CA GLN A 103 -4.28 13.72 2.66
C GLN A 103 -2.84 13.83 2.12
N HIS A 104 -2.12 12.71 1.96
CA HIS A 104 -0.73 12.73 1.50
C HIS A 104 -0.51 12.24 0.06
N GLN A 105 -1.54 11.77 -0.65
CA GLN A 105 -1.39 11.14 -1.97
C GLN A 105 -2.44 11.62 -2.99
N LEU A 106 -2.42 12.92 -3.35
CA LEU A 106 -3.06 13.40 -4.59
C LEU A 106 -2.28 12.97 -5.87
N VAL A 107 -1.21 12.21 -5.71
CA VAL A 107 -0.19 11.98 -6.75
C VAL A 107 -0.66 11.16 -7.96
N PRO A 108 -1.49 10.09 -7.85
CA PRO A 108 -1.89 9.32 -9.02
C PRO A 108 -2.85 10.07 -9.96
N LEU A 109 -3.71 10.93 -9.41
CA LEU A 109 -4.70 11.70 -10.19
C LEU A 109 -4.06 12.92 -10.86
N LEU A 110 -3.12 13.61 -10.18
CA LEU A 110 -2.41 14.76 -10.74
C LEU A 110 -1.50 14.38 -11.92
N LYS A 111 -0.80 13.24 -11.87
CA LYS A 111 0.04 12.78 -12.99
C LYS A 111 -0.76 12.43 -14.24
N LYS A 112 -2.04 12.07 -14.11
CA LYS A 112 -2.92 11.77 -15.24
C LYS A 112 -3.48 13.05 -15.87
N THR A 113 -3.78 14.07 -15.05
CA THR A 113 -4.25 15.38 -15.54
C THR A 113 -3.14 16.21 -16.17
N GLU A 114 -1.90 16.15 -15.67
CA GLU A 114 -0.77 16.88 -16.29
C GLU A 114 -0.47 16.40 -17.71
N LYS A 115 -0.53 15.09 -17.96
CA LYS A 115 -0.33 14.54 -19.31
C LYS A 115 -1.46 14.94 -20.27
N VAL A 116 -2.70 14.97 -19.80
CA VAL A 116 -3.85 15.40 -20.61
C VAL A 116 -3.77 16.90 -20.91
N ILE A 117 -3.42 17.72 -19.92
CA ILE A 117 -3.24 19.17 -20.08
C ILE A 117 -2.06 19.48 -21.02
N ALA A 118 -0.92 18.78 -20.90
CA ALA A 118 0.23 18.97 -21.76
C ALA A 118 -0.07 18.62 -23.23
N VAL A 119 -0.84 17.55 -23.48
CA VAL A 119 -1.29 17.18 -24.84
C VAL A 119 -2.25 18.23 -25.40
N ILE A 120 -3.18 18.75 -24.60
CA ILE A 120 -4.12 19.80 -25.03
C ILE A 120 -3.37 21.12 -25.29
N LEU A 121 -2.46 21.55 -24.42
CA LEU A 121 -1.63 22.75 -24.64
C LEU A 121 -0.75 22.63 -25.88
N ALA A 122 -0.14 21.46 -26.12
CA ALA A 122 0.68 21.23 -27.31
C ALA A 122 -0.14 21.25 -28.61
N LEU A 123 -1.40 20.81 -28.58
CA LEU A 123 -2.30 20.90 -29.73
C LEU A 123 -2.80 22.32 -29.97
N VAL A 124 -3.03 23.11 -28.92
CA VAL A 124 -3.53 24.49 -29.04
C VAL A 124 -2.41 25.47 -29.44
N LEU A 125 -1.16 25.24 -29.03
CA LEU A 125 0.00 26.06 -29.40
C LEU A 125 0.57 25.77 -30.80
N ASN A 126 0.25 24.62 -31.41
CA ASN A 126 0.69 24.26 -32.77
C ASN A 126 -0.33 24.65 -33.87
N ILE A 127 -1.36 25.43 -33.54
CA ILE A 127 -2.43 25.87 -34.46
C ILE A 127 -2.44 27.42 -34.61
N ILE A 128 -1.46 28.13 -34.03
CA ILE A 128 -1.24 29.58 -34.21
C ILE A 128 0.15 29.78 -34.80
#